data_AF-A0A843KIE7-F1
#
_entry.id   AF-A0A843KIE7-F1
#
_cell.length_a   1.000
_cell.length_b   1.000
_cell.length_c   1.000
_cell.angle_alpha   90.00
_cell.angle_beta   90.00
_cell.angle_gamma   90.00
#
_symmetry.space_group_name_H-M   'P 1'
#
loop_
_entity.id
_entity.type
_entity.pdbx_description
1 polymer ?
#
loop_
_entity_poly.entity_id
_entity_poly.type
_entity_poly.pdbx_seq_one_letter_code
_entity_poly.pdbx_strand_id
1 'polypeptide(L)' 'MTDPSNTMVLKRQLLHSVNGSGKIVLSEKMLNEAGLAPGMFIEVVIKKGSITIFPYFQRQED' A
#
# COMPACT_ATOMS: atom_id res chain seq x y z
N MET A 1 6.37 -25.00 15.80
CA MET A 1 7.72 -24.99 15.21
C MET A 1 7.55 -24.91 13.70
N THR A 2 8.04 -23.85 13.06
CA THR A 2 7.99 -23.67 11.60
C THR A 2 9.08 -24.51 10.94
N ASP A 3 8.71 -25.29 9.93
CA ASP A 3 9.59 -26.18 9.19
C ASP A 3 10.66 -25.36 8.42
N PRO A 4 11.97 -25.59 8.63
CA PRO A 4 13.05 -24.85 7.97
C PRO A 4 13.17 -25.15 6.47
N SER A 5 12.42 -26.10 5.92
CA SER A 5 12.39 -26.40 4.49
C SER A 5 11.51 -25.46 3.65
N ASN A 6 10.70 -24.61 4.29
CA ASN A 6 9.93 -23.58 3.60
C ASN A 6 10.77 -22.32 3.40
N THR A 7 11.56 -22.31 2.32
CA THR A 7 12.22 -21.09 1.82
C THR A 7 11.16 -20.03 1.55
N MET A 8 11.14 -18.94 2.33
CA MET A 8 10.28 -17.79 2.04
C MET A 8 10.70 -17.17 0.70
N VAL A 9 9.91 -17.38 -0.34
CA VAL A 9 10.14 -16.77 -1.65
C VAL A 9 9.38 -15.45 -1.72
N LEU A 10 10.13 -14.33 -1.76
CA LEU A 10 9.57 -13.03 -2.09
C LEU A 10 9.09 -13.04 -3.55
N LYS A 11 7.78 -13.23 -3.74
CA LYS A 11 7.17 -13.14 -5.07
C LYS A 11 6.94 -11.68 -5.42
N ARG A 12 7.65 -11.19 -6.44
CA ARG A 12 7.36 -9.90 -7.06
C ARG A 12 6.07 -10.04 -7.88
N GLN A 13 4.98 -9.50 -7.37
CA GLN A 13 3.69 -9.46 -8.06
C GLN A 13 3.48 -8.08 -8.68
N LEU A 14 3.13 -8.02 -9.96
CA LEU A 14 2.60 -6.80 -10.55
C LEU A 14 1.21 -6.58 -9.97
N LEU A 15 1.07 -5.65 -9.04
CA LEU A 15 -0.22 -5.34 -8.42
C LEU A 15 -1.11 -4.58 -9.41
N HIS A 16 -0.56 -3.57 -10.10
CA HIS A 16 -1.26 -2.80 -11.12
C HIS A 16 -0.32 -2.30 -12.22
N SER A 17 -0.78 -2.33 -13.48
CA SER A 17 -0.11 -1.67 -14.61
C SER A 17 -0.74 -0.31 -14.85
N VAL A 18 0.07 0.74 -14.89
CA VAL A 18 -0.40 2.12 -15.06
C VAL A 18 -0.24 2.52 -16.54
N ASN A 19 -1.19 2.12 -17.39
CA ASN A 19 -1.20 2.57 -18.79
C ASN A 19 -1.88 3.94 -18.90
N GLY A 20 -1.15 4.94 -19.39
CA GLY A 20 -1.64 6.20 -19.97
C GLY A 20 -2.34 7.21 -19.07
N SER A 21 -2.91 6.81 -17.92
CA SER A 21 -3.72 7.69 -17.07
C SER A 21 -3.07 8.07 -15.74
N GLY A 22 -1.99 7.41 -15.34
CA GLY A 22 -1.39 7.60 -14.01
C GLY A 22 -2.26 7.06 -12.86
N LYS A 23 -3.41 6.44 -13.14
CA LYS A 23 -4.38 6.01 -12.12
C LYS A 23 -4.05 4.60 -11.60
N ILE A 24 -4.05 4.46 -10.29
CA ILE A 24 -3.96 3.18 -9.58
C ILE A 24 -5.30 2.97 -8.87
N VAL A 25 -5.97 1.86 -9.17
CA VAL A 25 -7.22 1.48 -8.51
C VAL A 25 -6.91 0.45 -7.45
N LEU A 26 -7.07 0.82 -6.17
CA LEU A 26 -6.90 -0.10 -5.05
C LEU A 26 -8.15 -0.96 -4.88
N SER A 27 -7.95 -2.27 -4.69
CA SER A 27 -9.06 -3.16 -4.32
C SER A 27 -9.52 -2.89 -2.90
N GLU A 28 -10.78 -3.22 -2.59
CA GLU A 28 -11.34 -3.11 -1.23
C GLU A 28 -10.49 -3.86 -0.19
N LYS A 29 -9.97 -5.03 -0.56
CA LYS A 29 -9.05 -5.79 0.28
C LYS A 29 -7.78 -4.99 0.62
N MET A 30 -7.18 -4.31 -0.36
CA MET A 30 -5.97 -3.50 -0.15
C MET A 30 -6.26 -2.27 0.70
N LEU A 31 -7.44 -1.65 0.54
CA LEU A 31 -7.88 -0.54 1.39
C LEU A 31 -8.00 -1.00 2.85
N ASN A 32 -8.65 -2.15 3.08
CA ASN A 32 -8.81 -2.73 4.41
C ASN A 32 -7.46 -3.11 5.04
N GLU A 33 -6.56 -3.75 4.29
CA GLU A 33 -5.21 -4.11 4.76
C GLU A 33 -4.35 -2.88 5.09
N ALA A 34 -4.55 -1.77 4.36
CA ALA A 34 -3.85 -0.50 4.58
C ALA A 34 -4.53 0.40 5.63
N GLY A 35 -5.69 0.00 6.18
CA GLY A 35 -6.47 0.83 7.09
C GLY A 35 -6.99 2.13 6.45
N LEU A 36 -7.26 2.10 5.15
CA LEU A 36 -7.74 3.23 4.35
C LEU A 36 -9.25 3.09 4.08
N ALA A 37 -9.96 4.21 4.11
CA ALA A 37 -11.38 4.29 3.76
C ALA A 37 -11.64 5.46 2.80
N PRO A 38 -12.69 5.40 1.97
CA PRO A 38 -13.10 6.52 1.12
C PRO A 38 -13.30 7.80 1.95
N GLY A 39 -12.80 8.93 1.45
CA GLY A 39 -12.89 10.23 2.12
C GLY A 39 -11.83 10.51 3.19
N MET A 40 -10.93 9.55 3.48
CA MET A 40 -9.80 9.80 4.36
C MET A 40 -8.74 10.67 3.71
N PHE A 41 -8.13 11.54 4.51
CA PHE A 41 -6.85 12.14 4.15
C PHE A 41 -5.75 11.08 4.20
N ILE A 42 -4.84 11.15 3.23
CA ILE A 42 -3.71 10.23 3.12
C ILE A 42 -2.41 11.01 2.96
N GLU A 43 -1.32 10.43 3.45
CA GLU A 43 0.03 10.87 3.15
C GLU A 43 0.61 10.01 2.03
N VAL A 44 1.23 10.64 1.04
CA VAL A 44 1.89 9.96 -0.09
C VAL A 44 3.37 10.30 -0.09
N VAL A 45 4.21 9.28 0.09
CA VAL A 45 5.67 9.41 0.08
C VAL A 45 6.23 8.75 -1.18
N ILE A 46 6.97 9.51 -1.99
CA ILE A 46 7.59 9.02 -3.23
C ILE A 46 9.10 8.86 -3.00
N LYS A 47 9.60 7.64 -3.19
CA LYS A 47 11.04 7.32 -3.19
C LYS A 47 11.41 6.67 -4.52
N LYS A 48 12.72 6.61 -4.82
CA LYS A 48 13.19 6.00 -6.08
C LYS A 48 12.74 4.54 -6.16
N GLY A 49 11.77 4.26 -7.04
CA GLY A 49 11.22 2.92 -7.26
C GLY A 49 10.07 2.51 -6.33
N SER A 50 9.58 3.39 -5.46
CA SER A 50 8.44 3.09 -4.59
C SER A 50 7.56 4.30 -4.29
N ILE A 51 6.26 4.04 -4.15
CA ILE A 51 5.26 4.98 -3.62
C ILE A 51 4.68 4.32 -2.38
N THR A 52 4.64 5.02 -1.27
CA THR A 52 4.03 4.54 -0.03
C THR A 52 2.88 5.46 0.36
N ILE A 53 1.76 4.86 0.75
CA ILE A 53 0.52 5.55 1.11
C ILE A 53 0.21 5.20 2.56
N PHE A 54 -0.06 6.21 3.38
CA PHE A 54 -0.42 6.04 4.78
C PHE A 54 -1.73 6.77 5.10
N PRO A 55 -2.51 6.30 6.08
CA PRO A 55 -3.55 7.10 6.69
C PRO A 55 -2.94 8.38 7.27
N TYR A 56 -3.50 9.55 6.96
CA TYR A 56 -3.05 10.80 7.55
C TYR A 56 -3.71 10.99 8.92
N PHE A 57 -2.90 10.97 9.97
CA PHE A 57 -3.35 11.32 11.32
C PHE A 57 -2.91 12.74 11.62
N GLN A 58 -3.85 13.68 11.52
CA GLN A 58 -3.63 15.04 11.99
C GLN A 58 -3.39 14.95 13.50
N ARG A 59 -2.18 15.29 13.97
CA ARG A 59 -1.95 15.45 15.41
C ARG A 59 -2.92 16.54 15.88
N GLN A 60 -3.85 16.18 16.75
CA GLN A 60 -4.55 17.17 17.56
C GLN A 60 -3.48 17.79 18.46
N GLU A 61 -3.06 19.00 18.13
CA GLU A 61 -2.38 19.86 19.09
C GLU A 61 -3.47 20.38 20.03
N ASP A 62 -3.44 19.90 21.28
CA ASP A 62 -4.21 20.44 22.41
C ASP A 62 -3.71 21.85 22.80
#